data_AF-A0A1S2IRR5-F1
#
_entry.id   AF-A0A1S2IRR5-F1
#
_cell.length_a   1.000
_cell.length_b   1.000
_cell.length_c   1.000
_cell.angle_alpha   90.00
_cell.angle_beta   90.00
_cell.angle_gamma   90.00
#
_symmetry.space_group_name_H-M   'P 1'
#
loop_
_entity.id
_entity.type
_entity.pdbx_description
1 polymer ?
#
loop_
_entity_poly.entity_id
_entity_poly.type
_entity_poly.pdbx_seq_one_letter_code
_entity_poly.pdbx_strand_id
1 'polypeptide(L)'
;MTDAGTNDRPLRDRTADELAAFLQRACLDDPWSDEPGSSSRLRYAPDGFLYTAERLRLHEELLAAHADRTPAPSDDGTLAVVVTAGPPGAGKSTALARMPELDDYRHVDADDFKDALLERAAADGLLDAWTSHVLADGRPVQPRELAGFVHAESTAVADTLRRRSLRDGENVVVHGTLSSVDYLDDLLSELDDAGYDRLKIVDVEVPFDAALEQATERWWQVRALGSDPLGGRFVPEAAIRRYYPDGTGSLCRSNASELERRATDLGWHVTVERIG
;
A
#
# COMPACT_ATOMS: atom_id res chain seq x y z
N MET A 1 24.75 -10.73 -24.92
CA MET A 1 23.62 -10.24 -24.09
C MET A 1 24.22 -9.99 -22.72
N THR A 2 24.74 -8.78 -22.53
CA THR A 2 25.67 -8.44 -21.45
C THR A 2 24.94 -8.33 -20.11
N ASP A 3 25.59 -8.92 -19.12
CA ASP A 3 25.33 -8.98 -17.68
C ASP A 3 25.27 -7.59 -17.02
N ALA A 4 24.35 -6.72 -17.47
CA ALA A 4 24.20 -5.36 -16.99
C ALA A 4 23.53 -5.29 -15.61
N GLY A 5 22.74 -6.30 -15.23
CA GLY A 5 22.04 -6.34 -13.94
C GLY A 5 22.98 -6.57 -12.75
N THR A 6 24.09 -7.30 -12.93
CA THR A 6 24.99 -7.65 -11.82
C THR A 6 25.95 -6.52 -11.45
N ASN A 7 26.27 -5.63 -12.40
CA ASN A 7 27.28 -4.58 -12.21
C ASN A 7 26.77 -3.34 -11.46
N ASP A 8 25.45 -3.19 -11.36
CA ASP A 8 24.81 -2.02 -10.74
C ASP A 8 24.39 -2.26 -9.27
N ARG A 9 24.44 -3.52 -8.82
CA ARG A 9 24.02 -3.93 -7.48
C ARG A 9 24.76 -3.18 -6.35
N PRO A 10 26.09 -2.96 -6.40
CA PRO A 10 26.77 -2.18 -5.36
C PRO A 10 26.33 -0.71 -5.32
N LEU A 11 25.93 -0.13 -6.46
CA LEU A 11 25.41 1.24 -6.51
C LEU A 11 23.97 1.29 -6.00
N ARG A 12 23.13 0.33 -6.41
CA ARG A 12 21.77 0.14 -5.91
C ARG A 12 21.74 0.06 -4.39
N ASP A 13 22.52 -0.87 -3.82
CA ASP A 13 22.49 -1.16 -2.39
C ASP A 13 22.97 0.07 -1.59
N ARG A 14 24.03 0.76 -2.05
CA ARG A 14 24.49 2.02 -1.45
C ARG A 14 23.42 3.13 -1.52
N THR A 15 22.73 3.24 -2.65
CA THR A 15 21.68 4.25 -2.85
C THR A 15 20.47 3.95 -1.97
N ALA A 16 20.10 2.67 -1.84
CA ALA A 16 19.03 2.21 -0.94
C ALA A 16 19.36 2.51 0.53
N ASP A 17 20.60 2.21 0.97
CA ASP A 17 21.06 2.50 2.33
C ASP A 17 21.03 4.00 2.64
N GLU A 18 21.51 4.82 1.70
CA GLU A 18 21.52 6.27 1.85
C GLU A 18 20.10 6.85 1.89
N LEU A 19 19.22 6.39 1.01
CA LEU A 19 17.81 6.78 0.98
C LEU A 19 17.09 6.37 2.27
N ALA A 20 17.29 5.15 2.76
CA ALA A 20 16.71 4.69 4.03
C ALA A 20 17.18 5.57 5.20
N ALA A 21 18.48 5.86 5.27
CA ALA A 21 19.04 6.73 6.30
C ALA A 21 18.53 8.18 6.18
N PHE A 22 18.32 8.67 4.96
CA PHE A 22 17.71 9.97 4.70
C PHE A 22 16.27 10.02 5.19
N LEU A 23 15.42 9.05 4.83
CA LEU A 23 14.03 8.99 5.24
C LEU A 23 13.91 8.94 6.77
N GLN A 24 14.76 8.16 7.43
CA GLN A 24 14.80 8.10 8.89
C GLN A 24 15.16 9.46 9.52
N ARG A 25 16.18 10.16 9.01
CA ARG A 25 16.56 11.50 9.49
C ARG A 25 15.47 12.55 9.24
N ALA A 26 14.67 12.35 8.20
CA ALA A 26 13.54 13.19 7.84
C ALA A 26 12.23 12.79 8.56
N CYS A 27 12.27 11.75 9.41
CA CYS A 27 11.11 11.15 10.07
C CYS A 27 10.03 10.63 9.10
N LEU A 28 10.41 10.21 7.88
CA LEU A 28 9.52 9.70 6.83
C LEU A 28 9.57 8.17 6.67
N ASP A 29 10.31 7.47 7.53
CA ASP A 29 10.46 6.02 7.50
C ASP A 29 9.28 5.27 8.16
N ASP A 30 8.47 5.97 8.96
CA ASP A 30 7.25 5.42 9.55
C ASP A 30 5.98 5.97 8.87
N PRO A 31 5.26 5.14 8.07
CA PRO A 31 4.08 5.58 7.33
C PRO A 31 2.87 5.96 8.21
N TRP A 32 2.92 5.60 9.50
CA TRP A 32 1.90 5.91 10.50
C TRP A 32 2.37 6.91 11.55
N SER A 33 3.49 7.60 11.30
CA SER A 33 4.07 8.56 12.24
C SER A 33 3.02 9.57 12.71
N ASP A 34 2.95 9.75 14.03
CA ASP A 34 2.16 10.80 14.66
C ASP A 34 2.98 12.11 14.85
N GLU A 35 4.17 12.20 14.24
CA GLU A 35 4.98 13.41 14.29
C GLU A 35 4.45 14.48 13.29
N PRO A 36 4.17 15.71 13.77
CA PRO A 36 3.77 16.80 12.89
C PRO A 36 4.82 17.09 11.82
N GLY A 37 4.41 17.08 10.55
CA GLY A 37 5.30 17.32 9.40
C GLY A 37 5.84 16.05 8.72
N SER A 38 5.72 14.91 9.38
CA SER A 38 6.10 13.59 8.85
C SER A 38 4.97 12.89 8.09
N SER A 39 3.75 13.41 8.21
CA SER A 39 2.55 12.90 7.57
C SER A 39 1.67 14.02 7.02
N SER A 40 1.25 13.87 5.77
CA SER A 40 0.24 14.72 5.14
C SER A 40 -1.12 14.64 5.86
N ARG A 41 -1.47 13.48 6.46
CA ARG A 41 -2.67 13.35 7.31
C ARG A 41 -2.63 14.36 8.44
N LEU A 42 -1.58 14.38 9.25
CA LEU A 42 -1.48 15.31 10.39
C LEU A 42 -1.34 16.77 9.98
N ARG A 43 -0.79 17.03 8.79
CA ARG A 43 -0.73 18.39 8.23
C ARG A 43 -2.12 18.93 7.91
N TYR A 44 -3.00 18.08 7.36
CA TYR A 44 -4.31 18.49 6.88
C TYR A 44 -5.48 18.10 7.79
N ALA A 45 -5.24 17.29 8.81
CA ALA A 45 -6.13 16.97 9.92
C ALA A 45 -5.38 17.17 11.25
N PRO A 46 -5.10 18.44 11.64
CA PRO A 46 -4.24 18.74 12.79
C PRO A 46 -4.85 18.36 14.14
N ASP A 47 -6.18 18.17 14.21
CA ASP A 47 -6.86 17.62 15.39
C ASP A 47 -6.80 16.08 15.42
N GLY A 48 -6.27 15.45 14.37
CA GLY A 48 -6.21 13.99 14.20
C GLY A 48 -7.53 13.37 13.73
N PHE A 49 -8.60 14.16 13.58
CA PHE A 49 -9.95 13.66 13.33
C PHE A 49 -10.52 14.13 11.99
N LEU A 50 -10.41 15.42 11.68
CA LEU A 50 -11.09 16.00 10.52
C LEU A 50 -10.12 16.73 9.60
N TYR A 51 -10.09 16.28 8.35
CA TYR A 51 -9.41 16.98 7.29
C TYR A 51 -10.03 18.37 7.06
N THR A 52 -9.21 19.35 6.66
CA THR A 52 -9.72 20.65 6.23
C THR A 52 -10.73 20.49 5.08
N ALA A 53 -11.67 21.42 4.96
CA ALA A 53 -12.67 21.38 3.89
C ALA A 53 -12.04 21.39 2.48
N GLU A 54 -10.91 22.06 2.31
CA GLU A 54 -10.14 22.03 1.06
C GLU A 54 -9.57 20.64 0.79
N ARG A 55 -9.01 19.98 1.81
CA ARG A 55 -8.45 18.64 1.64
C ARG A 55 -9.52 17.57 1.39
N LEU A 56 -10.68 17.69 2.03
CA LEU A 56 -11.83 16.83 1.72
C LEU A 56 -12.31 17.00 0.27
N ARG A 57 -12.31 18.21 -0.29
CA ARG A 57 -12.61 18.41 -1.72
C ARG A 57 -11.61 17.70 -2.62
N LEU A 58 -10.32 17.79 -2.29
CA LEU A 58 -9.30 17.01 -3.00
C LEU A 58 -9.59 15.51 -2.91
N HIS A 59 -9.95 14.98 -1.74
CA HIS A 59 -10.28 13.56 -1.61
C HIS A 59 -11.46 13.15 -2.52
N GLU A 60 -12.50 13.98 -2.61
CA GLU A 60 -13.60 13.75 -3.55
C GLU A 60 -13.15 13.81 -5.02
N GLU A 61 -12.27 14.75 -5.38
CA GLU A 61 -11.68 14.83 -6.73
C GLU A 61 -10.88 13.56 -7.06
N LEU A 62 -10.12 13.03 -6.10
CA LEU A 62 -9.34 11.79 -6.27
C LEU A 62 -10.25 10.57 -6.43
N LEU A 63 -11.32 10.48 -5.65
CA LEU A 63 -12.31 9.41 -5.75
C LEU A 63 -13.05 9.46 -7.09
N ALA A 64 -13.46 10.65 -7.54
CA ALA A 64 -14.09 10.83 -8.85
C ALA A 64 -13.14 10.43 -9.99
N ALA A 65 -11.88 10.91 -9.94
CA ALA A 65 -10.89 10.56 -10.94
C ALA A 65 -10.55 9.05 -10.93
N HIS A 66 -10.59 8.39 -9.77
CA HIS A 66 -10.46 6.94 -9.68
C HIS A 66 -11.65 6.26 -10.37
N ALA A 67 -12.89 6.63 -10.03
CA ALA A 67 -14.10 6.06 -10.64
C ALA A 67 -14.16 6.22 -12.17
N ASP A 68 -13.64 7.33 -12.72
CA ASP A 68 -13.54 7.54 -14.17
C ASP A 68 -12.58 6.54 -14.86
N ARG A 69 -11.54 6.07 -14.15
CA ARG A 69 -10.56 5.10 -14.66
C ARG A 69 -10.96 3.65 -14.39
N THR A 70 -11.73 3.42 -13.33
CA THR A 70 -12.20 2.10 -12.89
C THR A 70 -13.72 2.12 -12.80
N PRO A 71 -14.43 1.87 -13.92
CA PRO A 71 -15.90 1.82 -13.93
C PRO A 71 -16.46 0.89 -12.85
N ALA A 72 -17.73 1.11 -12.49
CA ALA A 72 -18.42 0.21 -11.55
C ALA A 72 -18.35 -1.25 -12.05
N PRO A 73 -17.98 -2.19 -11.16
CA PRO A 73 -18.03 -3.62 -11.47
C PRO A 73 -19.47 -4.05 -11.75
N SER A 74 -19.63 -5.23 -12.36
CA SER A 74 -20.98 -5.79 -12.52
C SER A 74 -21.55 -6.18 -11.15
N ASP A 75 -22.84 -5.86 -10.94
CA ASP A 75 -23.58 -6.31 -9.77
C ASP A 75 -24.23 -7.67 -10.08
N ASP A 76 -23.71 -8.71 -9.44
CA ASP A 76 -24.24 -10.07 -9.49
C ASP A 76 -24.99 -10.46 -8.19
N GLY A 77 -25.08 -9.53 -7.23
CA GLY A 77 -25.68 -9.74 -5.91
C GLY A 77 -24.91 -10.68 -4.99
N THR A 78 -23.67 -11.06 -5.32
CA THR A 78 -22.90 -12.05 -4.55
C THR A 78 -22.40 -11.50 -3.22
N LEU A 79 -22.07 -10.20 -3.15
CA LEU A 79 -21.47 -9.54 -1.98
C LEU A 79 -20.24 -10.29 -1.45
N ALA A 80 -19.25 -10.47 -2.33
CA ALA A 80 -17.96 -11.10 -2.01
C ALA A 80 -16.87 -10.07 -1.74
N VAL A 81 -16.04 -10.38 -0.74
CA VAL A 81 -14.81 -9.65 -0.43
C VAL A 81 -13.60 -10.56 -0.60
N VAL A 82 -12.57 -10.04 -1.26
CA VAL A 82 -11.24 -10.62 -1.31
C VAL A 82 -10.29 -9.74 -0.52
N VAL A 83 -9.53 -10.30 0.42
CA VAL A 83 -8.49 -9.60 1.17
C VAL A 83 -7.14 -10.18 0.80
N THR A 84 -6.20 -9.32 0.42
CA THR A 84 -4.81 -9.76 0.24
C THR A 84 -4.03 -9.67 1.55
N ALA A 85 -3.18 -10.66 1.81
CA ALA A 85 -2.21 -10.64 2.89
C ALA A 85 -0.81 -10.91 2.34
N GLY A 86 0.21 -10.31 2.94
CA GLY A 86 1.60 -10.57 2.61
C GLY A 86 2.47 -9.32 2.68
N PRO A 87 3.76 -9.45 3.01
CA PRO A 87 4.66 -8.31 3.16
C PRO A 87 4.90 -7.57 1.83
N PRO A 88 5.37 -6.32 1.87
CA PRO A 88 5.89 -5.64 0.68
C PRO A 88 6.97 -6.49 0.01
N GLY A 89 6.91 -6.61 -1.32
CA GLY A 89 7.83 -7.48 -2.07
C GLY A 89 7.45 -8.96 -2.11
N ALA A 90 6.33 -9.39 -1.53
CA ALA A 90 5.89 -10.80 -1.61
C ALA A 90 5.30 -11.22 -2.97
N GLY A 91 4.95 -10.25 -3.84
CA GLY A 91 4.38 -10.55 -5.17
C GLY A 91 2.85 -10.67 -5.20
N LYS A 92 2.12 -10.05 -4.26
CA LYS A 92 0.64 -10.04 -4.21
C LYS A 92 -0.03 -9.67 -5.54
N SER A 93 0.43 -8.61 -6.21
CA SER A 93 -0.13 -8.20 -7.50
C SER A 93 0.07 -9.26 -8.58
N THR A 94 1.20 -9.98 -8.58
CA THR A 94 1.47 -11.09 -9.49
C THR A 94 0.56 -12.29 -9.21
N ALA A 95 0.24 -12.55 -7.94
CA ALA A 95 -0.71 -13.57 -7.55
C ALA A 95 -2.14 -13.23 -8.03
N LEU A 96 -2.59 -11.99 -7.79
CA LEU A 96 -3.90 -11.54 -8.24
C LEU A 96 -4.04 -11.55 -9.77
N ALA A 97 -2.99 -11.19 -10.52
CA ALA A 97 -3.02 -11.25 -11.98
C ALA A 97 -3.23 -12.67 -12.55
N ARG A 98 -3.13 -13.71 -11.72
CA ARG A 98 -3.44 -15.10 -12.09
C ARG A 98 -4.87 -15.51 -11.73
N MET A 99 -5.66 -14.59 -11.20
CA MET A 99 -7.05 -14.77 -10.77
C MET A 99 -7.97 -13.83 -11.59
N PRO A 100 -8.13 -14.08 -12.91
CA PRO A 100 -8.91 -13.20 -13.79
C PRO A 100 -10.39 -13.12 -13.39
N GLU A 101 -10.89 -14.04 -12.57
CA GLU A 101 -12.22 -13.95 -11.98
C GLU A 101 -12.41 -12.74 -11.05
N LEU A 102 -11.31 -12.12 -10.60
CA LEU A 102 -11.33 -10.94 -9.74
C LEU A 102 -11.19 -9.62 -10.53
N ASP A 103 -10.91 -9.67 -11.83
CA ASP A 103 -10.68 -8.46 -12.64
C ASP A 103 -11.92 -7.53 -12.69
N ASP A 104 -13.12 -8.11 -12.57
CA ASP A 104 -14.40 -7.38 -12.53
C ASP A 104 -14.82 -7.02 -11.10
N TYR A 105 -13.95 -7.16 -10.09
CA TYR A 105 -14.25 -6.67 -8.74
C TYR A 105 -13.79 -5.22 -8.62
N ARG A 106 -14.34 -4.49 -7.65
CA ARG A 106 -13.79 -3.21 -7.23
C ARG A 106 -12.45 -3.44 -6.51
N HIS A 107 -11.35 -3.06 -7.14
CA HIS A 107 -10.05 -3.02 -6.48
C HIS A 107 -9.92 -1.76 -5.61
N VAL A 108 -9.72 -1.95 -4.31
CA VAL A 108 -9.45 -0.89 -3.35
C VAL A 108 -7.99 -0.96 -2.93
N ASP A 109 -7.15 -0.10 -3.50
CA ASP A 109 -5.73 0.02 -3.16
C ASP A 109 -5.38 1.47 -2.77
N ALA A 110 -4.74 1.65 -1.62
CA ALA A 110 -4.23 2.95 -1.19
C ALA A 110 -3.15 3.49 -2.13
N ASP A 111 -2.37 2.60 -2.79
CA ASP A 111 -1.32 3.01 -3.73
C ASP A 111 -1.88 3.77 -4.96
N ASP A 112 -3.15 3.58 -5.32
CA ASP A 112 -3.81 4.27 -6.43
C ASP A 112 -3.96 5.78 -6.20
N PHE A 113 -3.94 6.21 -4.94
CA PHE A 113 -4.12 7.63 -4.57
C PHE A 113 -2.80 8.35 -4.27
N LYS A 114 -1.71 7.60 -4.04
CA LYS A 114 -0.44 8.18 -3.59
C LYS A 114 0.19 9.12 -4.60
N ASP A 115 0.14 8.79 -5.88
CA ASP A 115 0.77 9.59 -6.92
C ASP A 115 0.13 10.98 -7.00
N ALA A 116 -1.19 11.06 -7.04
CA ALA A 116 -1.90 12.34 -7.06
C ALA A 116 -1.72 13.16 -5.77
N LEU A 117 -1.63 12.49 -4.60
CA LEU A 117 -1.32 13.15 -3.33
C LEU A 117 0.11 13.71 -3.32
N LEU A 118 1.09 12.98 -3.86
CA LEU A 118 2.47 13.41 -3.99
C LEU A 118 2.61 14.56 -4.99
N GLU A 119 1.92 14.49 -6.14
CA GLU A 119 1.88 15.56 -7.13
C GLU A 119 1.31 16.85 -6.54
N ARG A 120 0.22 16.75 -5.76
CA ARG A 120 -0.32 17.90 -5.03
C ARG A 120 0.68 18.44 -4.02
N ALA A 121 1.30 17.56 -3.22
CA ALA A 121 2.31 17.99 -2.24
C ALA A 121 3.52 18.67 -2.90
N ALA A 122 3.94 18.20 -4.08
CA ALA A 122 5.00 18.81 -4.87
C ALA A 122 4.57 20.19 -5.41
N ALA A 123 3.35 20.31 -5.95
CA ALA A 123 2.81 21.59 -6.41
C ALA A 123 2.71 22.64 -5.28
N ASP A 124 2.45 22.19 -4.06
CA ASP A 124 2.40 23.02 -2.85
C ASP A 124 3.81 23.32 -2.28
N GLY A 125 4.89 22.84 -2.92
CA GLY A 125 6.29 23.03 -2.50
C GLY A 125 6.69 22.25 -1.25
N LEU A 126 5.88 21.27 -0.83
CA LEU A 126 6.11 20.52 0.41
C LEU A 126 7.24 19.51 0.29
N LEU A 127 7.51 19.04 -0.92
CA LEU A 127 8.53 18.03 -1.18
C LEU A 127 9.90 18.64 -1.51
N ASP A 128 10.00 19.95 -1.69
CA ASP A 128 11.20 20.65 -2.21
C ASP A 128 12.43 20.39 -1.34
N ALA A 129 12.26 20.47 -0.02
CA ALA A 129 13.35 20.24 0.92
C ALA A 129 13.93 18.81 0.77
N TRP A 130 13.09 17.83 0.50
CA TRP A 130 13.50 16.43 0.38
C TRP A 130 14.01 16.08 -1.02
N THR A 131 13.32 16.55 -2.06
CA THR A 131 13.67 16.30 -3.47
C THR A 131 14.90 17.07 -3.94
N SER A 132 15.43 18.00 -3.14
CA SER A 132 16.74 18.62 -3.37
C SER A 132 17.93 17.76 -2.91
N HIS A 133 17.71 16.72 -2.11
CA HIS A 133 18.77 15.84 -1.62
C HIS A 133 19.22 14.88 -2.72
N VAL A 134 20.52 14.89 -3.04
CA VAL A 134 21.12 14.02 -4.06
C VAL A 134 21.70 12.78 -3.41
N LEU A 135 21.36 11.60 -3.95
CA LEU A 135 21.81 10.29 -3.47
C LEU A 135 23.07 9.82 -4.21
N ALA A 136 23.62 8.67 -3.79
CA ALA A 136 24.86 8.07 -4.29
C ALA A 136 24.89 7.83 -5.81
N ASP A 137 23.75 7.64 -6.44
CA ASP A 137 23.61 7.50 -7.90
C ASP A 137 23.65 8.84 -8.66
N GLY A 138 23.82 9.95 -7.96
CA GLY A 138 23.90 11.30 -8.50
C GLY A 138 22.53 11.89 -8.87
N ARG A 139 21.42 11.23 -8.49
CA ARG A 139 20.06 11.70 -8.75
C ARG A 139 19.41 12.19 -7.45
N PRO A 140 18.49 13.17 -7.51
CA PRO A 140 17.74 13.59 -6.34
C PRO A 140 16.85 12.47 -5.79
N VAL A 141 16.39 12.63 -4.56
CA VAL A 141 15.24 11.89 -4.02
C VAL A 141 14.02 12.17 -4.90
N GLN A 142 13.31 11.12 -5.29
CA GLN A 142 12.16 11.19 -6.20
C GLN A 142 10.83 11.17 -5.43
N PRO A 143 9.74 11.75 -5.97
CA PRO A 143 8.46 11.84 -5.26
C PRO A 143 7.93 10.52 -4.69
N ARG A 144 7.95 9.41 -5.43
CA ARG A 144 7.46 8.10 -4.94
C ARG A 144 8.33 7.48 -3.86
N GLU A 145 9.56 7.95 -3.67
CA GLU A 145 10.41 7.53 -2.55
C GLU A 145 9.95 8.15 -1.22
N LEU A 146 9.11 9.18 -1.29
CA LEU A 146 8.48 9.86 -0.16
C LEU A 146 7.06 9.34 0.11
N ALA A 147 6.69 8.18 -0.43
CA ALA A 147 5.34 7.61 -0.30
C ALA A 147 4.88 7.39 1.15
N GLY A 148 5.82 7.27 2.11
CA GLY A 148 5.51 7.25 3.55
C GLY A 148 4.76 8.51 4.02
N PHE A 149 5.12 9.69 3.48
CA PHE A 149 4.51 10.97 3.82
C PHE A 149 3.00 11.03 3.51
N VAL A 150 2.57 10.35 2.44
CA VAL A 150 1.17 10.32 1.99
C VAL A 150 0.44 9.04 2.38
N HIS A 151 1.09 8.11 3.09
CA HIS A 151 0.55 6.78 3.33
C HIS A 151 -0.78 6.83 4.10
N ALA A 152 -0.79 7.39 5.31
CA ALA A 152 -1.99 7.45 6.15
C ALA A 152 -3.15 8.19 5.47
N GLU A 153 -2.85 9.25 4.69
CA GLU A 153 -3.87 9.96 3.92
C GLU A 153 -4.43 9.12 2.77
N SER A 154 -3.57 8.45 2.01
CA SER A 154 -4.00 7.55 0.94
C SER A 154 -4.88 6.40 1.45
N THR A 155 -4.59 5.86 2.64
CA THR A 155 -5.44 4.86 3.29
C THR A 155 -6.81 5.44 3.65
N ALA A 156 -6.89 6.67 4.17
CA ALA A 156 -8.18 7.30 4.47
C ALA A 156 -9.05 7.52 3.23
N VAL A 157 -8.45 7.86 2.09
CA VAL A 157 -9.15 7.96 0.80
C VAL A 157 -9.62 6.57 0.33
N ALA A 158 -8.76 5.56 0.38
CA ALA A 158 -9.11 4.18 0.01
C ALA A 158 -10.19 3.58 0.91
N ASP A 159 -10.17 3.86 2.22
CA ASP A 159 -11.22 3.47 3.16
C ASP A 159 -12.57 4.11 2.79
N THR A 160 -12.55 5.34 2.28
CA THR A 160 -13.77 6.00 1.80
C THR A 160 -14.28 5.35 0.52
N LEU A 161 -13.40 4.95 -0.40
CA LEU A 161 -13.77 4.14 -1.55
C LEU A 161 -14.40 2.81 -1.11
N ARG A 162 -13.74 2.07 -0.20
CA ARG A 162 -14.25 0.80 0.34
C ARG A 162 -15.67 0.95 0.88
N ARG A 163 -15.90 1.89 1.80
CA ARG A 163 -17.23 2.13 2.39
C ARG A 163 -18.30 2.43 1.34
N ARG A 164 -17.95 3.20 0.29
CA ARG A 164 -18.88 3.50 -0.81
C ARG A 164 -19.21 2.24 -1.59
N SER A 165 -18.19 1.48 -1.97
CA SER A 165 -18.35 0.23 -2.71
C SER A 165 -19.15 -0.82 -1.96
N LEU A 166 -18.89 -0.99 -0.65
CA LEU A 166 -19.67 -1.88 0.19
C LEU A 166 -21.14 -1.46 0.29
N ARG A 167 -21.41 -0.16 0.48
CA ARG A 167 -22.77 0.37 0.51
C ARG A 167 -23.50 0.18 -0.83
N ASP A 168 -22.76 0.28 -1.93
CA ASP A 168 -23.28 0.14 -3.28
C ASP A 168 -23.39 -1.34 -3.71
N GLY A 169 -23.01 -2.29 -2.84
CA GLY A 169 -23.15 -3.74 -3.06
C GLY A 169 -22.10 -4.33 -3.99
N GLU A 170 -20.99 -3.64 -4.23
CA GLU A 170 -19.94 -4.09 -5.16
C GLU A 170 -19.14 -5.27 -4.59
N ASN A 171 -18.82 -6.27 -5.41
CA ASN A 171 -17.78 -7.22 -5.03
C ASN A 171 -16.43 -6.49 -4.95
N VAL A 172 -15.66 -6.68 -3.86
CA VAL A 172 -14.47 -5.88 -3.58
C VAL A 172 -13.21 -6.73 -3.41
N VAL A 173 -12.07 -6.22 -3.88
CA VAL A 173 -10.72 -6.70 -3.56
C VAL A 173 -10.03 -5.62 -2.73
N VAL A 174 -9.82 -5.89 -1.44
CA VAL A 174 -9.12 -5.00 -0.52
C VAL A 174 -7.63 -5.34 -0.53
N HIS A 175 -6.84 -4.45 -1.12
CA HIS A 175 -5.38 -4.58 -1.16
C HIS A 175 -4.79 -4.15 0.17
N GLY A 176 -3.83 -4.94 0.64
CA GLY A 176 -3.20 -4.70 1.93
C GLY A 176 -2.11 -5.71 2.25
N THR A 177 -1.37 -5.42 3.30
CA THR A 177 -0.42 -6.37 3.91
C THR A 177 -1.08 -7.22 4.97
N LEU A 178 -2.23 -6.78 5.51
CA LEU A 178 -2.91 -7.39 6.66
C LEU A 178 -2.00 -7.48 7.90
N SER A 179 -1.19 -6.46 8.19
CA SER A 179 -0.23 -6.47 9.29
C SER A 179 -0.74 -5.97 10.65
N SER A 180 -1.95 -5.42 10.71
CA SER A 180 -2.59 -5.00 11.96
C SER A 180 -3.70 -5.97 12.33
N VAL A 181 -3.65 -6.49 13.56
CA VAL A 181 -4.72 -7.34 14.11
C VAL A 181 -5.94 -6.51 14.52
N ASP A 182 -5.73 -5.28 14.97
CA ASP A 182 -6.81 -4.38 15.40
C ASP A 182 -7.71 -4.01 14.21
N TYR A 183 -7.12 -3.92 13.02
CA TYR A 183 -7.86 -3.68 11.78
C TYR A 183 -8.83 -4.82 11.41
N LEU A 184 -8.62 -6.04 11.92
CA LEU A 184 -9.45 -7.19 11.55
C LEU A 184 -10.87 -7.05 12.06
N ASP A 185 -11.05 -6.60 13.30
CA ASP A 185 -12.39 -6.46 13.90
C ASP A 185 -13.18 -5.33 13.22
N ASP A 186 -12.52 -4.21 12.94
CA ASP A 186 -13.12 -3.09 12.20
C ASP A 186 -13.54 -3.52 10.79
N LEU A 187 -12.67 -4.26 10.08
CA LEU A 187 -12.97 -4.77 8.74
C LEU A 187 -14.15 -5.75 8.76
N LEU A 188 -14.15 -6.72 9.69
CA LEU A 188 -15.23 -7.70 9.80
C LEU A 188 -16.56 -7.03 10.15
N SER A 189 -16.55 -6.06 11.08
CA SER A 189 -17.76 -5.30 11.42
C SER A 189 -18.28 -4.50 10.25
N GLU A 190 -17.40 -3.81 9.51
CA GLU A 190 -17.79 -3.01 8.33
C GLU A 190 -18.44 -3.88 7.24
N LEU A 191 -17.90 -5.08 7.02
CA LEU A 191 -18.41 -6.06 6.07
C LEU A 191 -19.73 -6.69 6.51
N ASP A 192 -19.85 -7.07 7.79
CA ASP A 192 -21.09 -7.63 8.37
C ASP A 192 -22.24 -6.61 8.31
N ASP A 193 -21.97 -5.36 8.67
CA ASP A 193 -22.93 -4.25 8.59
C ASP A 193 -23.41 -4.00 7.14
N ALA A 194 -22.56 -4.28 6.15
CA ALA A 194 -22.88 -4.20 4.73
C ALA A 194 -23.50 -5.49 4.16
N GLY A 195 -23.61 -6.56 4.95
CA GLY A 195 -24.23 -7.84 4.56
C GLY A 195 -23.31 -8.80 3.81
N TYR A 196 -21.99 -8.61 3.88
CA TYR A 196 -21.01 -9.51 3.25
C TYR A 196 -20.74 -10.70 4.16
N ASP A 197 -20.88 -11.92 3.62
CA ASP A 197 -20.56 -13.16 4.33
C ASP A 197 -19.62 -14.09 3.52
N ARG A 198 -19.15 -13.65 2.34
CA ARG A 198 -18.24 -14.41 1.48
C ARG A 198 -16.86 -13.78 1.47
N LEU A 199 -15.91 -14.45 2.10
CA LEU A 199 -14.54 -13.98 2.23
C LEU A 199 -13.56 -14.91 1.50
N LYS A 200 -12.75 -14.34 0.61
CA LYS A 200 -11.53 -14.99 0.07
C LYS A 200 -10.30 -14.28 0.62
N ILE A 201 -9.38 -15.03 1.22
CA ILE A 201 -8.09 -14.52 1.67
C ILE A 201 -7.02 -15.00 0.70
N VAL A 202 -6.30 -14.06 0.08
CA VAL A 202 -5.14 -14.36 -0.79
C VAL A 202 -3.88 -14.05 0.00
N ASP A 203 -3.30 -15.09 0.59
CA ASP A 203 -2.15 -15.04 1.49
C ASP A 203 -0.85 -15.37 0.74
N VAL A 204 -0.02 -14.35 0.48
CA VAL A 204 1.20 -14.46 -0.31
C VAL A 204 2.43 -14.22 0.55
N GLU A 205 3.29 -15.22 0.68
CA GLU A 205 4.42 -15.21 1.60
C GLU A 205 5.73 -15.57 0.92
N VAL A 206 6.79 -14.89 1.33
CA VAL A 206 8.17 -15.20 0.93
C VAL A 206 9.10 -14.96 2.13
N PRO A 207 10.30 -15.58 2.18
CA PRO A 207 11.29 -15.25 3.20
C PRO A 207 11.69 -13.77 3.16
N PHE A 208 12.12 -13.22 4.32
CA PHE A 208 12.52 -11.81 4.45
C PHE A 208 13.52 -11.36 3.38
N ASP A 209 14.59 -12.12 3.16
CA ASP A 209 15.63 -11.75 2.18
C ASP A 209 15.07 -11.68 0.75
N ALA A 210 14.10 -12.55 0.42
CA ALA A 210 13.44 -12.54 -0.88
C ALA A 210 12.51 -11.32 -1.02
N ALA A 211 11.73 -10.98 0.02
CA ALA A 211 10.90 -9.77 0.02
C ALA A 211 11.75 -8.50 -0.14
N LEU A 212 12.86 -8.41 0.60
CA LEU A 212 13.77 -7.26 0.54
C LEU A 212 14.42 -7.11 -0.83
N GLU A 213 14.95 -8.20 -1.39
CA GLU A 213 15.58 -8.18 -2.72
C GLU A 213 14.55 -7.81 -3.79
N GLN A 214 13.35 -8.40 -3.77
CA GLN A 214 12.29 -8.10 -4.74
C GLN A 214 11.82 -6.64 -4.65
N ALA A 215 11.62 -6.12 -3.44
CA ALA A 215 11.19 -4.73 -3.24
C ALA A 215 12.27 -3.74 -3.70
N THR A 216 13.53 -3.98 -3.31
CA THR A 216 14.67 -3.14 -3.68
C THR A 216 14.91 -3.16 -5.19
N GLU A 217 14.87 -4.33 -5.82
CA GLU A 217 15.06 -4.47 -7.26
C GLU A 217 13.94 -3.76 -8.04
N ARG A 218 12.68 -3.92 -7.63
CA ARG A 218 11.55 -3.23 -8.28
C ARG A 218 11.70 -1.71 -8.23
N TRP A 219 12.15 -1.17 -7.11
CA TRP A 219 12.44 0.26 -6.97
C TRP A 219 13.60 0.69 -7.89
N TRP A 220 14.71 -0.05 -7.84
CA TRP A 220 15.92 0.28 -8.59
C TRP A 220 15.70 0.29 -10.10
N GLN A 221 14.94 -0.67 -10.63
CA GLN A 221 14.64 -0.74 -12.07
C GLN A 221 14.00 0.55 -12.59
N VAL A 222 13.06 1.13 -11.84
CA VAL A 222 12.41 2.40 -12.20
C VAL A 222 13.38 3.57 -12.01
N ARG A 223 14.08 3.60 -10.86
CA ARG A 223 15.01 4.68 -10.54
C ARG A 223 16.16 4.76 -11.53
N ALA A 224 16.80 3.65 -11.86
CA ALA A 224 17.93 3.57 -12.78
C ALA A 224 17.54 3.95 -14.21
N LEU A 225 16.37 3.52 -14.67
CA LEU A 225 15.84 3.89 -15.98
C LEU A 225 15.60 5.41 -16.09
N GLY A 226 15.10 6.04 -15.02
CA GLY A 226 14.95 7.50 -14.93
C GLY A 226 13.94 8.12 -15.89
N SER A 227 13.06 7.31 -16.50
CA SER A 227 12.05 7.78 -17.45
C SER A 227 10.77 8.25 -16.80
N ASP A 228 10.48 7.79 -15.58
CA ASP A 228 9.29 8.18 -14.82
C ASP A 228 9.63 9.37 -13.90
N PRO A 229 8.98 10.54 -14.08
CA PRO A 229 9.26 11.73 -13.27
C PRO A 229 8.94 11.56 -11.78
N LEU A 230 8.04 10.64 -11.43
CA LEU A 230 7.71 10.34 -10.04
C LEU A 230 8.67 9.32 -9.40
N GLY A 231 9.45 8.59 -10.21
CA GLY A 231 10.42 7.61 -9.74
C GLY A 231 9.84 6.27 -9.30
N GLY A 232 10.66 5.44 -8.65
CA GLY A 232 10.24 4.15 -8.09
C GLY A 232 9.67 4.26 -6.68
N ARG A 233 8.81 3.32 -6.26
CA ARG A 233 8.37 3.22 -4.85
C ARG A 233 9.42 2.49 -4.02
N PHE A 234 10.14 3.21 -3.17
CA PHE A 234 11.09 2.64 -2.21
C PHE A 234 10.39 2.17 -0.94
N VAL A 235 10.80 1.03 -0.40
CA VAL A 235 10.36 0.53 0.92
C VAL A 235 11.61 0.22 1.73
N PRO A 236 11.89 0.95 2.82
CA PRO A 236 13.09 0.72 3.62
C PRO A 236 13.15 -0.69 4.20
N GLU A 237 14.36 -1.24 4.34
CA GLU A 237 14.57 -2.54 4.98
C GLU A 237 13.90 -2.61 6.36
N ALA A 238 14.08 -1.57 7.18
CA ALA A 238 13.49 -1.49 8.51
C ALA A 238 11.96 -1.61 8.46
N ALA A 239 11.30 -1.07 7.44
CA ALA A 239 9.85 -1.19 7.25
C ALA A 239 9.45 -2.62 6.86
N ILE A 240 10.19 -3.29 5.98
CA ILE A 240 9.95 -4.71 5.62
C ILE A 240 10.21 -5.63 6.83
N ARG A 241 11.26 -5.35 7.61
CA ARG A 241 11.65 -6.15 8.78
C ARG A 241 10.57 -6.18 9.86
N ARG A 242 9.75 -5.13 10.00
CA ARG A 242 8.60 -5.09 10.92
C ARG A 242 7.59 -6.22 10.67
N TYR A 243 7.50 -6.75 9.44
CA TYR A 243 6.62 -7.86 9.11
C TYR A 243 7.17 -9.23 9.54
N TYR A 244 8.44 -9.34 9.92
CA TYR A 244 9.12 -10.60 10.25
C TYR A 244 9.76 -10.55 11.66
N PRO A 245 8.97 -10.42 12.74
CA PRO A 245 9.51 -10.26 14.09
C PRO A 245 10.34 -11.46 14.57
N ASP A 246 9.90 -12.68 14.25
CA ASP A 246 10.48 -13.92 14.80
C ASP A 246 11.23 -14.75 13.75
N GLY A 247 11.28 -14.30 12.48
CA GLY A 247 11.97 -14.98 11.38
C GLY A 247 11.38 -16.33 10.93
N THR A 248 10.33 -16.83 11.60
CA THR A 248 9.65 -18.11 11.29
C THR A 248 8.46 -17.96 10.35
N GLY A 249 7.98 -16.74 10.15
CA GLY A 249 6.85 -16.38 9.31
C GLY A 249 6.58 -14.87 9.39
N SER A 250 5.75 -14.35 8.49
CA SER A 250 5.35 -12.95 8.56
C SER A 250 4.14 -12.74 9.50
N LEU A 251 4.01 -11.53 10.05
CA LEU A 251 2.80 -11.08 10.75
C LEU A 251 1.56 -11.18 9.86
N CYS A 252 1.72 -11.01 8.55
CA CYS A 252 0.62 -11.08 7.59
C CYS A 252 -0.03 -12.46 7.58
N ARG A 253 0.79 -13.53 7.56
CA ARG A 253 0.31 -14.91 7.65
C ARG A 253 -0.44 -15.19 8.95
N SER A 254 0.07 -14.69 10.08
CA SER A 254 -0.58 -14.84 11.38
C SER A 254 -1.94 -14.14 11.39
N ASN A 255 -2.01 -12.91 10.89
CA ASN A 255 -3.27 -12.15 10.82
C ASN A 255 -4.24 -12.71 9.78
N ALA A 256 -3.77 -13.27 8.67
CA ALA A 256 -4.60 -13.98 7.70
C ALA A 256 -5.28 -15.20 8.33
N SER A 257 -4.53 -15.96 9.13
CA SER A 257 -5.06 -17.11 9.88
C SER A 257 -6.08 -16.67 10.94
N GLU A 258 -5.83 -15.52 11.60
CA GLU A 258 -6.76 -14.97 12.58
C GLU A 258 -8.03 -14.43 11.93
N LEU A 259 -7.93 -13.77 10.78
CA LEU A 259 -9.08 -13.32 9.98
C LEU A 259 -9.92 -14.51 9.52
N GLU A 260 -9.28 -15.57 9.00
CA GLU A 260 -9.95 -16.84 8.63
C GLU A 260 -10.74 -17.40 9.82
N ARG A 261 -10.12 -17.47 10.99
CA ARG A 261 -10.73 -17.97 12.22
C ARG A 261 -11.93 -17.12 12.65
N ARG A 262 -11.77 -15.80 12.74
CA ARG A 262 -12.83 -14.88 13.17
C ARG A 262 -14.02 -14.88 12.22
N ALA A 263 -13.79 -14.83 10.91
CA ALA A 263 -14.87 -14.91 9.92
C ALA A 263 -15.60 -16.26 9.98
N THR A 264 -14.88 -17.36 10.18
CA THR A 264 -15.51 -18.68 10.37
C THR A 264 -16.38 -18.73 11.62
N ASP A 265 -15.93 -18.12 12.72
CA ASP A 265 -16.72 -18.02 13.96
C ASP A 265 -18.01 -17.20 13.79
N LEU A 266 -18.02 -16.23 12.86
CA LEU A 266 -19.21 -15.49 12.43
C LEU A 266 -20.14 -16.29 11.50
N GLY A 267 -19.72 -17.50 11.08
CA GLY A 267 -20.49 -18.35 10.18
C GLY A 267 -20.34 -18.02 8.69
N TRP A 268 -19.32 -17.23 8.33
CA TRP A 268 -19.09 -16.81 6.95
C TRP A 268 -18.56 -17.94 6.05
N HIS A 269 -18.78 -17.79 4.75
CA HIS A 269 -18.17 -18.60 3.72
C HIS A 269 -16.74 -18.15 3.44
N VAL A 270 -15.77 -18.79 4.10
CA VAL A 270 -14.34 -18.44 3.99
C VAL A 270 -13.59 -19.38 3.05
N THR A 271 -12.78 -18.81 2.15
CA THR A 271 -11.79 -19.53 1.34
C THR A 271 -10.42 -18.90 1.49
N VAL A 272 -9.36 -19.70 1.54
CA VAL A 272 -7.99 -19.20 1.68
C VAL A 272 -7.10 -19.79 0.60
N GLU A 273 -6.48 -18.92 -0.19
CA GLU A 273 -5.48 -19.25 -1.19
C GLU A 273 -4.10 -18.89 -0.63
N ARG A 274 -3.25 -19.89 -0.39
CA ARG A 274 -1.89 -19.69 0.15
C ARG A 274 -0.85 -19.86 -0.94
N ILE A 275 -0.01 -18.85 -1.12
CA ILE A 275 1.00 -18.77 -2.17
C ILE A 275 2.35 -18.49 -1.52
N GLY A 276 3.39 -19.26 -1.87
CA GLY A 276 4.76 -19.06 -1.39
C GLY A 276 5.78 -19.97 -2.06
#